data_AF-A0A969Q8B8-F1
#
_entry.id   AF-A0A969Q8B8-F1
#
_cell.length_a   1.000
_cell.length_b   1.000
_cell.length_c   1.000
_cell.angle_alpha   90.00
_cell.angle_beta   90.00
_cell.angle_gamma   90.00
#
_symmetry.space_group_name_H-M   'P 1'
#
loop_
_entity.id
_entity.type
_entity.pdbx_description
1 polymer ?
#
loop_
_entity_poly.entity_id
_entity_poly.type
_entity_poly.pdbx_seq_one_letter_code
_entity_poly.pdbx_strand_id
1 'polypeptide(L)' 'MTENLTKLYLSFNQISDIKSLASLTNLTKLYLSYNQISDIKPLASLTNLTELDLRNNRINQGDIAWLREKLPRCQMFFS' A
#
# COMPACT_ATOMS: atom_id res chain seq x y z
N MET A 1 -21.31 -14.48 -7.06
CA MET A 1 -20.07 -14.84 -6.32
C MET A 1 -19.21 -13.59 -6.30
N THR A 2 -19.04 -12.94 -5.16
CA THR A 2 -18.11 -11.81 -5.05
C THR A 2 -16.74 -12.39 -4.73
N GLU A 3 -15.87 -12.43 -5.74
CA GLU A 3 -14.47 -12.77 -5.56
C GLU A 3 -13.81 -11.64 -4.76
N ASN A 4 -13.42 -11.93 -3.51
CA ASN A 4 -12.72 -10.96 -2.67
C ASN A 4 -11.23 -10.96 -3.06
N LEU A 5 -10.77 -9.84 -3.60
CA LEU A 5 -9.36 -9.66 -3.96
C LEU A 5 -8.49 -9.68 -2.71
N THR A 6 -7.50 -10.58 -2.67
CA THR A 6 -6.58 -10.73 -1.52
C THR A 6 -5.14 -10.34 -1.85
N LYS A 7 -4.78 -10.24 -3.12
CA LYS A 7 -3.44 -9.87 -3.60
C LYS A 7 -3.57 -8.95 -4.80
N LEU A 8 -2.78 -7.89 -4.84
CA LEU A 8 -2.79 -6.92 -5.93
C LEU A 8 -1.36 -6.51 -6.31
N TYR A 9 -1.05 -6.64 -7.60
CA TYR A 9 0.25 -6.32 -8.18
C TYR A 9 0.10 -5.16 -9.15
N LEU A 10 0.72 -4.02 -8.81
CA LEU A 10 0.64 -2.76 -9.55
C LEU A 10 2.02 -2.09 -9.71
N SER A 11 3.10 -2.84 -9.50
CA SER A 11 4.46 -2.32 -9.65
C SER A 11 4.76 -1.90 -11.10
N PHE A 12 5.71 -0.98 -11.28
CA PHE A 12 6.18 -0.48 -12.59
C PHE A 12 5.07 0.21 -13.40
N ASN A 13 4.37 1.14 -12.77
CA ASN A 13 3.33 1.96 -13.41
C ASN A 13 3.59 3.46 -13.16
N GLN A 14 2.61 4.29 -13.51
CA GLN A 14 2.63 5.73 -13.28
C GLN A 14 1.55 6.16 -12.28
N ILE A 15 1.21 5.28 -11.32
CA ILE A 15 0.15 5.53 -10.35
C ILE A 15 0.61 6.63 -9.39
N SER A 16 -0.23 7.63 -9.19
CA SER A 16 -0.01 8.70 -8.20
C SER A 16 -1.15 8.80 -7.17
N ASP A 17 -2.36 8.37 -7.53
CA ASP A 17 -3.53 8.34 -6.65
C ASP A 17 -3.96 6.89 -6.38
N ILE A 18 -4.09 6.54 -5.10
CA ILE A 18 -4.46 5.22 -4.60
C ILE A 18 -5.69 5.26 -3.68
N LYS A 19 -6.47 6.34 -3.70
CA LYS A 19 -7.70 6.47 -2.87
C LYS A 19 -8.67 5.32 -3.09
N SER A 20 -8.80 4.86 -4.33
CA SER A 20 -9.68 3.75 -4.69
C SER A 20 -9.28 2.42 -4.04
N LEU A 21 -8.03 2.25 -3.61
CA LEU A 21 -7.58 1.03 -2.94
C LEU A 21 -8.14 0.91 -1.52
N ALA A 22 -8.57 2.00 -0.89
CA ALA A 22 -8.99 2.01 0.52
C ALA A 22 -10.20 1.09 0.83
N SER A 23 -11.00 0.74 -0.18
CA SER A 23 -12.15 -0.16 -0.06
C SER A 23 -11.78 -1.66 -0.18
N LEU A 24 -10.56 -1.98 -0.61
CA LEU A 24 -10.10 -3.35 -0.82
C LEU A 24 -9.58 -3.96 0.49
N THR A 25 -10.40 -3.91 1.55
CA THR A 25 -10.02 -4.25 2.93
C THR A 25 -9.64 -5.72 3.13
N ASN A 26 -9.94 -6.59 2.17
CA ASN A 26 -9.53 -7.99 2.15
C ASN A 26 -8.10 -8.23 1.62
N LEU A 27 -7.40 -7.18 1.17
CA LEU A 27 -6.02 -7.31 0.70
C LEU A 27 -5.08 -7.74 1.82
N THR A 28 -4.29 -8.77 1.52
CA THR A 28 -3.22 -9.31 2.37
C THR A 28 -1.83 -8.97 1.82
N LYS A 29 -1.72 -8.74 0.50
CA LYS A 29 -0.49 -8.36 -0.19
C LYS A 29 -0.75 -7.27 -1.22
N LEU A 30 0.08 -6.24 -1.22
CA LEU A 30 -0.01 -5.12 -2.15
C LEU A 30 1.38 -4.70 -2.62
N TYR A 31 1.61 -4.76 -3.93
CA TYR A 31 2.88 -4.37 -4.55
C TYR A 31 2.67 -3.13 -5.41
N LEU A 32 3.26 -2.01 -4.98
CA LEU A 32 3.13 -0.67 -5.59
C LEU A 32 4.51 -0.07 -5.93
N SER A 33 5.57 -0.87 -5.94
CA SER A 33 6.92 -0.38 -6.21
C SER A 33 7.08 0.20 -7.61
N TYR A 34 7.98 1.18 -7.78
CA TYR A 34 8.19 1.89 -9.05
C TYR A 34 6.90 2.54 -9.57
N ASN A 35 6.39 3.50 -8.79
CA ASN A 35 5.25 4.35 -9.13
C ASN A 35 5.56 5.82 -8.75
N GLN A 36 4.55 6.70 -8.75
CA GLN A 36 4.70 8.12 -8.45
C GLN A 36 3.85 8.54 -7.23
N ILE A 37 3.61 7.61 -6.30
CA ILE A 37 2.76 7.81 -5.12
C ILE A 37 3.49 8.71 -4.13
N SER A 38 2.80 9.69 -3.58
CA SER A 38 3.28 10.53 -2.49
C SER A 38 2.36 10.53 -1.27
N ASP A 39 1.05 10.26 -1.44
CA ASP A 39 0.09 10.15 -0.35
C ASP A 39 -0.31 8.68 -0.14
N ILE A 40 0.08 8.14 1.01
CA ILE A 40 -0.21 6.74 1.40
C ILE A 40 -1.31 6.62 2.46
N LYS A 41 -1.97 7.73 2.85
CA LYS A 41 -3.06 7.70 3.82
C LYS A 41 -4.18 6.71 3.48
N PRO A 42 -4.56 6.52 2.19
CA PRO A 42 -5.57 5.52 1.83
C PRO A 42 -5.23 4.08 2.24
N LEU A 43 -3.95 3.75 2.45
CA LEU A 43 -3.52 2.40 2.80
C LEU A 43 -3.81 2.03 4.26
N ALA A 44 -4.07 3.01 5.14
CA ALA A 44 -4.29 2.75 6.56
C ALA A 44 -5.58 1.99 6.88
N SER A 45 -6.55 1.93 5.95
CA SER A 45 -7.76 1.09 6.10
C SER A 45 -7.50 -0.38 5.76
N LEU A 46 -6.36 -0.72 5.16
CA LEU A 46 -6.02 -2.06 4.71
C LEU A 46 -5.39 -2.89 5.84
N THR A 47 -6.12 -3.03 6.93
CA THR A 47 -5.66 -3.63 8.19
C THR A 47 -5.27 -5.12 8.09
N ASN A 48 -5.69 -5.80 7.01
CA ASN A 48 -5.33 -7.18 6.72
C ASN A 48 -3.99 -7.33 5.96
N LEU A 49 -3.33 -6.22 5.58
CA LEU A 49 -2.05 -6.29 4.89
C LEU A 49 -0.97 -6.93 5.76
N THR A 50 -0.35 -7.96 5.21
CA THR A 50 0.83 -8.63 5.76
C THR A 50 2.10 -8.24 5.01
N GLU A 51 1.97 -7.82 3.75
CA GLU A 51 3.09 -7.45 2.89
C GLU A 51 2.74 -6.25 2.01
N LEU A 52 3.59 -5.22 2.03
CA LEU A 52 3.42 -3.99 1.28
C LEU A 52 4.76 -3.53 0.69
N ASP A 53 4.85 -3.45 -0.63
CA ASP A 53 6.03 -2.91 -1.33
C ASP A 53 5.75 -1.52 -1.90
N LEU A 54 6.44 -0.51 -1.37
CA LEU A 54 6.35 0.90 -1.74
C LEU A 54 7.66 1.46 -2.28
N ARG A 55 8.69 0.63 -2.50
CA ARG A 55 10.02 1.07 -2.99
C ARG A 55 9.88 1.89 -4.28
N ASN A 56 10.77 2.87 -4.47
CA ASN A 56 10.78 3.74 -5.65
C ASN A 56 9.42 4.45 -5.87
N ASN A 57 8.93 5.12 -4.83
CA ASN A 57 7.84 6.09 -4.87
C ASN A 57 8.33 7.44 -4.31
N ARG A 58 7.47 8.44 -4.22
CA ARG A 58 7.78 9.80 -3.71
C ARG A 58 7.32 9.98 -2.26
N ILE A 59 7.55 8.97 -1.43
CA ILE A 59 7.05 8.90 -0.06
C ILE A 59 8.17 9.31 0.90
N ASN A 60 7.87 10.20 1.83
CA ASN A 60 8.85 10.61 2.85
C ASN A 60 8.88 9.63 4.04
N GLN A 61 9.96 9.69 4.82
CA GLN A 61 10.15 8.82 5.99
C GLN A 61 9.07 8.99 7.07
N GLY A 62 8.51 10.20 7.22
CA GLY A 62 7.47 10.50 8.20
C GLY A 62 6.17 9.75 7.91
N ASP A 63 5.75 9.73 6.64
CA ASP A 63 4.56 9.00 6.21
C ASP A 63 4.73 7.49 6.40
N ILE A 64 5.91 6.94 6.12
CA ILE A 64 6.22 5.52 6.39
C ILE A 64 6.15 5.22 7.89
N ALA A 65 6.72 6.07 8.74
CA ALA A 65 6.66 5.90 10.19
C ALA A 65 5.20 5.91 10.68
N TRP A 66 4.40 6.87 10.21
CA TRP A 66 2.97 6.94 10.49
C TRP A 66 2.22 5.68 10.03
N LEU A 67 2.50 5.17 8.82
CA LEU A 67 1.81 3.98 8.32
C LEU A 67 2.20 2.72 9.11
N ARG A 68 3.44 2.63 9.59
CA ARG A 68 3.88 1.54 10.49
C ARG A 68 3.11 1.52 11.80
N GLU A 69 2.76 2.68 12.36
CA GLU A 69 1.89 2.74 13.56
C GLU A 69 0.47 2.22 13.26
N LYS A 70 -0.04 2.45 12.04
CA LYS A 70 -1.37 1.99 11.62
C LYS A 70 -1.41 0.51 11.25
N LEU A 71 -0.34 0.00 10.66
CA LEU A 71 -0.22 -1.39 10.20
C LEU A 71 0.98 -2.07 10.86
N PRO A 72 0.98 -2.25 12.20
CA PRO A 72 2.18 -2.66 12.96
C PRO A 72 2.66 -4.08 12.66
N ARG A 73 1.83 -4.90 12.00
CA ARG A 73 2.15 -6.28 11.60
C ARG A 73 2.49 -6.43 10.12
N CYS A 74 2.37 -5.36 9.33
CA CYS A 74 2.64 -5.38 7.91
C CYS A 74 4.14 -5.25 7.64
N GLN A 75 4.71 -6.20 6.90
CA GLN A 75 6.06 -6.07 6.40
C GLN A 75 6.09 -5.07 5.25
N MET A 76 6.76 -3.94 5.47
CA MET A 76 6.86 -2.85 4.50
C MET A 76 8.25 -2.78 3.88
N PHE A 77 8.31 -2.74 2.55
CA PHE A 77 9.51 -2.46 1.78
C PHE A 77 9.43 -1.05 1.22
N PHE A 78 10.41 -0.21 1.54
CA PHE A 78 10.52 1.17 1.06
C PHE A 78 12.01 1.52 0.96
N SER A 79 12.34 2.52 0.13
CA SER A 79 13.70 2.95 -0.22
C SER A 79 13.75 4.45 -0.36
#